data_AF-A0A3N5PVI1-F1
#
_entry.id   AF-A0A3N5PVI1-F1
#
_cell.length_a   1.000
_cell.length_b   1.000
_cell.length_c   1.000
_cell.angle_alpha   90.00
_cell.angle_beta   90.00
_cell.angle_gamma   90.00
#
_symmetry.space_group_name_H-M   'P 1'
#
loop_
_entity.id
_entity.type
_entity.pdbx_description
1 polymer ?
#
loop_
_entity_poly.entity_id
_entity_poly.type
_entity_poly.pdbx_seq_one_letter_code
_entity_poly.pdbx_strand_id
1 'polypeptide(L)'
;MRAGFAPSDIVFSGVGKSPDEIERAVQLGLKAINAESAGELERIDRAARARSVRAKVAVRVNPDIDAGTHPHISTGLHINKFGVPLEHAGALYRRMSEQPGLQPAGIHVHLGSQIISTEPIQRAALEVVKLARELRDSGIQLEHIDVGGGLGISYDGSRVPTAAEYAAAVLAIV
;
A
#
# COMPACT_ATOMS: atom_id res chain seq x y z
N MET A 1 -10.35 -13.50 -10.00
CA MET A 1 -10.52 -14.02 -11.38
C MET A 1 -11.38 -15.27 -11.46
N ARG A 2 -10.98 -16.46 -10.96
CA ARG A 2 -11.86 -17.66 -11.05
C ARG A 2 -13.22 -17.48 -10.36
N ALA A 3 -13.26 -16.67 -9.31
CA ALA A 3 -14.49 -16.27 -8.61
C ALA A 3 -15.20 -15.04 -9.23
N GLY A 4 -14.86 -14.63 -10.46
CA GLY A 4 -15.57 -13.54 -11.18
C GLY A 4 -14.95 -12.14 -11.07
N PHE A 5 -14.02 -11.88 -10.15
CA PHE A 5 -13.35 -10.56 -10.05
C PHE A 5 -12.48 -10.25 -11.27
N ALA A 6 -12.63 -9.04 -11.83
CA ALA A 6 -11.84 -8.56 -12.95
C ALA A 6 -10.40 -8.21 -12.49
N PRO A 7 -9.39 -8.25 -13.37
CA PRO A 7 -8.03 -7.81 -13.04
C PRO A 7 -7.98 -6.38 -12.48
N SER A 8 -8.83 -5.49 -12.99
CA SER A 8 -8.97 -4.09 -12.53
C SER A 8 -9.51 -3.93 -11.10
N ASP A 9 -10.00 -5.01 -10.48
CA ASP A 9 -10.48 -5.01 -9.10
C ASP A 9 -9.42 -5.53 -8.13
N ILE A 10 -8.27 -6.01 -8.64
CA ILE A 10 -7.27 -6.74 -7.87
C ILE A 10 -6.04 -5.87 -7.63
N VAL A 11 -5.66 -5.72 -6.36
CA VAL A 11 -4.34 -5.25 -5.94
C VAL A 11 -3.46 -6.43 -5.55
N PHE A 12 -2.16 -6.38 -5.86
CA PHE A 12 -1.22 -7.47 -5.54
C PHE A 12 -0.11 -7.01 -4.60
N SER A 13 -0.22 -7.41 -3.33
CA SER A 13 0.75 -7.13 -2.26
C SER A 13 1.69 -8.32 -2.00
N GLY A 14 2.77 -8.09 -1.25
CA GLY A 14 3.70 -9.14 -0.79
C GLY A 14 5.17 -8.79 -1.03
N VAL A 15 6.02 -8.98 -0.02
CA VAL A 15 7.45 -8.59 -0.06
C VAL A 15 8.30 -9.44 -1.02
N GLY A 16 7.86 -10.66 -1.34
CA GLY A 16 8.67 -11.68 -2.01
C GLY A 16 8.16 -12.10 -3.37
N LYS A 17 7.50 -11.22 -4.13
CA LYS A 17 6.96 -11.56 -5.45
C LYS A 17 8.07 -12.10 -6.37
N SER A 18 7.87 -13.31 -6.87
CA SER A 18 8.77 -13.96 -7.81
C SER A 18 8.72 -13.28 -9.19
N PRO A 19 9.73 -13.48 -10.05
CA PRO A 19 9.71 -12.97 -11.42
C PRO A 19 8.45 -13.38 -12.19
N ASP A 20 8.07 -14.66 -12.12
CA ASP A 20 6.89 -15.20 -12.82
C ASP A 20 5.58 -14.55 -12.33
N GLU A 21 5.46 -14.31 -11.01
CA GLU A 21 4.32 -13.61 -10.44
C GLU A 21 4.24 -12.15 -10.90
N ILE A 22 5.38 -11.46 -10.98
CA ILE A 22 5.46 -10.07 -11.47
C ILE A 22 5.06 -10.03 -12.95
N GLU A 23 5.64 -10.89 -13.78
CA GLU A 23 5.32 -10.95 -15.22
C GLU A 23 3.84 -11.24 -15.44
N ARG A 24 3.26 -12.15 -14.64
CA ARG A 24 1.84 -12.47 -14.72
C ARG A 24 0.97 -11.28 -14.29
N ALA A 25 1.33 -10.59 -13.21
CA ALA A 25 0.59 -9.41 -12.74
C ALA A 25 0.62 -8.27 -13.77
N VAL A 26 1.77 -8.03 -14.39
CA VAL A 26 1.94 -7.06 -15.49
C VAL A 26 1.07 -7.46 -16.69
N GLN A 27 1.12 -8.72 -17.11
CA GLN A 27 0.32 -9.23 -18.24
C GLN A 27 -1.18 -9.07 -18.01
N LEU A 28 -1.63 -9.27 -16.76
CA LEU A 28 -3.04 -9.20 -16.40
C LEU A 28 -3.57 -7.76 -16.34
N GLY A 29 -2.71 -6.75 -16.25
CA GLY A 29 -3.15 -5.36 -16.08
C GLY A 29 -3.96 -5.16 -14.81
N LEU A 30 -3.38 -5.56 -13.66
CA LEU A 30 -4.03 -5.42 -12.35
C LEU A 30 -4.32 -3.94 -12.01
N LYS A 31 -5.22 -3.71 -11.04
CA LYS A 31 -5.50 -2.37 -10.50
C LYS A 31 -4.22 -1.67 -10.07
N ALA A 32 -3.42 -2.38 -9.28
CA ALA A 32 -2.08 -1.97 -8.87
C ALA A 32 -1.27 -3.18 -8.39
N ILE A 33 0.03 -3.16 -8.67
CA ILE A 33 1.02 -3.99 -7.96
C ILE A 33 1.55 -3.15 -6.80
N ASN A 34 1.34 -3.62 -5.57
CA ASN A 34 1.84 -2.93 -4.37
C ASN A 34 3.29 -3.35 -4.15
N ALA A 35 4.23 -2.55 -4.64
CA ALA A 35 5.67 -2.76 -4.46
C ALA A 35 6.08 -2.49 -3.02
N GLU A 36 6.97 -3.34 -2.51
CA GLU A 36 7.43 -3.30 -1.12
C GLU A 36 8.91 -2.86 -1.02
N SER A 37 9.60 -2.70 -2.15
CA SER A 37 11.00 -2.26 -2.19
C SER A 37 11.39 -1.60 -3.53
N ALA A 38 12.48 -0.85 -3.49
CA ALA A 38 13.13 -0.28 -4.68
C ALA A 38 13.51 -1.33 -5.73
N GLY A 39 14.11 -2.45 -5.31
CA GLY A 39 14.51 -3.52 -6.22
C GLY A 39 13.32 -4.24 -6.84
N GLU A 40 12.16 -4.27 -6.17
CA GLU A 40 10.94 -4.80 -6.76
C GLU A 40 10.39 -3.90 -7.88
N LEU A 41 10.44 -2.57 -7.70
CA LEU A 41 10.08 -1.62 -8.75
C LEU A 41 10.90 -1.84 -10.03
N GLU A 42 12.21 -2.06 -9.89
CA GLU A 42 13.09 -2.35 -11.04
C GLU A 42 12.71 -3.66 -11.75
N ARG A 43 12.25 -4.68 -11.01
CA ARG A 43 11.76 -5.93 -11.60
C ARG A 43 10.43 -5.71 -12.34
N ILE A 44 9.52 -4.92 -11.77
CA ILE A 44 8.24 -4.59 -12.41
C ILE A 44 8.48 -3.76 -13.68
N ASP A 45 9.35 -2.75 -13.64
CA ASP A 45 9.69 -1.91 -14.81
C ASP A 45 10.21 -2.78 -15.95
N ARG A 46 11.18 -3.66 -15.66
CA ARG A 46 11.73 -4.58 -16.66
C ARG A 46 10.66 -5.47 -17.28
N ALA A 47 9.79 -6.06 -16.47
CA ALA A 47 8.70 -6.93 -16.95
C ALA A 47 7.68 -6.15 -17.80
N ALA A 48 7.33 -4.92 -17.39
CA ALA A 48 6.41 -4.05 -18.12
C ALA A 48 6.99 -3.61 -19.47
N ARG A 49 8.26 -3.19 -19.48
CA ARG A 49 8.98 -2.80 -20.71
C ARG A 49 9.12 -3.94 -21.69
N ALA A 50 9.41 -5.16 -21.21
CA ALA A 50 9.50 -6.35 -22.06
C ALA A 50 8.19 -6.65 -22.81
N ARG A 51 7.06 -6.11 -22.33
CA ARG A 51 5.73 -6.25 -22.93
C ARG A 51 5.20 -4.96 -23.56
N SER A 52 6.02 -3.91 -23.59
CA SER A 52 5.64 -2.57 -24.09
C SER A 52 4.38 -2.01 -23.42
N VAL A 53 4.19 -2.27 -22.12
CA VAL A 53 3.10 -1.71 -21.31
C VAL A 53 3.64 -0.87 -20.16
N ARG A 54 2.77 -0.07 -19.54
CA ARG A 54 3.04 0.57 -18.24
C ARG A 54 2.23 -0.14 -17.16
N ALA A 55 2.91 -0.68 -16.16
CA ALA A 55 2.26 -1.33 -15.03
C ALA A 55 1.81 -0.26 -14.02
N LYS A 56 0.57 -0.36 -13.55
CA LYS A 56 0.08 0.43 -12.43
C LYS A 56 0.73 -0.07 -11.14
N VAL A 57 1.40 0.82 -10.43
CA VAL A 57 2.15 0.48 -9.23
C VAL A 57 1.78 1.42 -8.09
N ALA A 58 1.53 0.84 -6.93
CA ALA A 58 1.52 1.54 -5.67
C ALA A 58 2.73 1.14 -4.85
N VAL A 59 3.23 2.03 -3.99
CA VAL A 59 4.29 1.68 -3.03
C VAL A 59 3.65 1.48 -1.66
N ARG A 60 3.93 0.34 -1.03
CA ARG A 60 3.64 0.16 0.38
C ARG A 60 4.63 0.97 1.20
N VAL A 61 4.13 1.88 2.02
CA VAL A 61 4.96 2.68 2.94
C VAL A 61 4.79 2.20 4.37
N ASN A 62 5.84 2.40 5.16
CA ASN A 62 5.85 2.17 6.59
C ASN A 62 6.00 3.52 7.31
N PRO A 63 4.95 4.03 7.97
CA PRO A 63 4.99 5.30 8.70
C PRO A 63 5.58 5.19 10.11
N ASP A 64 6.10 4.02 10.51
CA ASP A 64 6.66 3.76 11.85
C ASP A 64 5.66 4.09 12.98
N ILE A 65 4.45 3.54 12.85
CA ILE A 65 3.37 3.72 13.83
C ILE A 65 3.08 2.38 14.50
N ASP A 66 3.24 2.33 15.82
CA ASP A 66 2.81 1.19 16.63
C ASP A 66 1.28 1.11 16.64
N ALA A 67 0.76 -0.03 16.20
CA ALA A 67 -0.67 -0.31 16.17
C ALA A 67 -1.22 -0.75 17.54
N GLY A 68 -0.37 -0.90 18.56
CA GLY A 68 -0.76 -1.35 19.91
C GLY A 68 -1.28 -2.80 19.93
N THR A 69 -0.86 -3.62 18.97
CA THR A 69 -1.25 -5.03 18.84
C THR A 69 -0.16 -5.96 19.42
N HIS A 70 -0.47 -7.25 19.59
CA HIS A 70 0.48 -8.23 20.17
C HIS A 70 1.84 -8.16 19.46
N PRO A 71 3.01 -8.29 20.14
CA PRO A 71 4.34 -8.16 19.55
C PRO A 71 4.68 -9.13 18.40
N HIS A 72 3.83 -10.13 18.10
CA HIS A 72 3.97 -11.00 16.91
C HIS A 72 3.20 -10.48 15.68
N ILE A 73 2.34 -9.47 15.86
CA ILE A 73 1.46 -8.85 14.87
C ILE A 73 1.78 -7.36 14.71
N SER A 74 2.31 -6.71 15.75
CA SER A 74 2.80 -5.33 15.67
C SER A 74 4.05 -5.29 14.79
N THR A 75 3.81 -5.01 13.53
CA THR A 75 4.80 -4.77 12.48
C THR A 75 5.42 -3.36 12.56
N GLY A 76 5.47 -2.76 13.76
CA GLY A 76 5.59 -1.31 13.94
C GLY A 76 6.88 -0.80 14.57
N LEU A 77 7.98 -1.55 14.61
CA LEU A 77 9.26 -1.05 15.15
C LEU A 77 10.41 -1.32 14.18
N HIS A 78 10.89 -0.29 13.46
CA HIS A 78 12.18 -0.11 12.74
C HIS A 78 12.88 -1.27 11.97
N ILE A 79 12.42 -2.52 12.04
CA ILE A 79 13.02 -3.74 11.48
C ILE A 79 11.94 -4.56 10.77
N ASN A 80 11.10 -3.86 10.03
CA ASN A 80 9.95 -4.46 9.41
C ASN A 80 10.19 -4.68 7.92
N LYS A 81 10.15 -5.95 7.49
CA LYS A 81 10.36 -6.35 6.08
C LYS A 81 9.30 -5.81 5.11
N PHE A 82 8.32 -5.08 5.62
CA PHE A 82 7.15 -4.64 4.90
C PHE A 82 7.22 -3.14 4.62
N GLY A 83 7.03 -2.80 3.36
CA GLY A 83 7.04 -1.44 2.87
C GLY A 83 8.39 -0.76 2.94
N VAL A 84 8.41 0.43 2.35
CA VAL A 84 9.55 1.35 2.38
C VAL A 84 9.32 2.36 3.50
N PRO A 85 10.35 2.77 4.28
CA PRO A 85 10.22 3.86 5.24
C PRO A 85 9.60 5.11 4.61
N LEU A 86 8.65 5.73 5.31
CA LEU A 86 7.88 6.85 4.78
C LEU A 86 8.78 8.01 4.33
N GLU A 87 9.86 8.30 5.05
CA GLU A 87 10.81 9.37 4.71
C GLU A 87 11.52 9.14 3.35
N HIS A 88 11.62 7.89 2.90
CA HIS A 88 12.22 7.54 1.60
C HIS A 88 11.19 7.49 0.46
N ALA A 89 9.90 7.42 0.78
CA ALA A 89 8.85 7.18 -0.21
C ALA A 89 8.80 8.30 -1.26
N GLY A 90 8.86 9.58 -0.86
CA GLY A 90 8.80 10.70 -1.80
C GLY A 90 9.92 10.69 -2.85
N ALA A 91 11.15 10.34 -2.46
CA ALA A 91 12.25 10.16 -3.41
C ALA A 91 12.03 8.95 -4.33
N LEU A 92 11.49 7.86 -3.78
CA LEU A 92 11.20 6.65 -4.54
C LEU A 92 10.13 6.87 -5.61
N TYR A 93 9.06 7.60 -5.30
CA TYR A 93 8.01 7.96 -6.27
C TYR A 93 8.54 8.84 -7.40
N ARG A 94 9.40 9.82 -7.10
CA ARG A 94 10.05 10.64 -8.13
C ARG A 94 10.87 9.78 -9.09
N ARG A 95 11.73 8.90 -8.56
CA ARG A 95 12.49 7.96 -9.39
C ARG A 95 11.59 6.99 -10.16
N MET A 96 10.51 6.50 -9.55
CA MET A 96 9.53 5.64 -10.22
C MET A 96 8.83 6.35 -11.39
N SER A 97 8.54 7.65 -11.25
CA SER A 97 7.86 8.44 -12.29
C SER A 97 8.69 8.60 -13.57
N GLU A 98 10.01 8.48 -13.46
CA GLU A 98 10.96 8.54 -14.58
C GLU A 98 11.10 7.18 -15.30
N GLN A 99 10.56 6.09 -14.74
CA GLN A 99 10.69 4.75 -15.31
C GLN A 99 9.60 4.51 -16.37
N PRO A 100 9.98 4.15 -17.61
CA PRO A 100 9.04 4.11 -18.72
C PRO A 100 8.00 2.99 -18.59
N GLY A 101 8.32 1.89 -17.88
CA GLY A 101 7.41 0.77 -17.65
C GLY A 101 6.51 0.92 -16.42
N LEU A 102 6.67 1.97 -15.61
CA LEU A 102 5.91 2.14 -14.37
C LEU A 102 4.97 3.33 -14.44
N GLN A 103 3.74 3.16 -13.97
CA GLN A 103 2.76 4.22 -13.74
C GLN A 103 2.48 4.30 -12.23
N PRO A 104 2.91 5.38 -11.54
CA PRO A 104 2.46 5.67 -10.18
C PRO A 104 0.93 5.72 -10.12
N ALA A 105 0.31 4.84 -9.33
CA ALA A 105 -1.14 4.69 -9.28
C ALA A 105 -1.72 4.93 -7.89
N GLY A 106 -0.97 4.67 -6.82
CA GLY A 106 -1.45 4.92 -5.46
C GLY A 106 -0.39 4.75 -4.39
N ILE A 107 -0.75 5.01 -3.13
CA ILE A 107 0.05 4.69 -1.93
C ILE A 107 -0.70 3.63 -1.13
N HIS A 108 0.01 2.66 -0.59
CA HIS A 108 -0.56 1.65 0.30
C HIS A 108 0.09 1.71 1.69
N VAL A 109 -0.70 1.55 2.75
CA VAL A 109 -0.21 1.34 4.11
C VAL A 109 -0.99 0.21 4.76
N HIS A 110 -0.32 -0.62 5.56
CA HIS A 110 -0.98 -1.64 6.36
C HIS A 110 -0.21 -1.83 7.67
N LEU A 111 -0.83 -1.42 8.77
CA LEU A 111 -0.23 -1.36 10.10
C LEU A 111 -0.16 -2.71 10.83
N GLY A 112 -1.01 -3.66 10.43
CA GLY A 112 -1.15 -4.95 11.08
C GLY A 112 -2.60 -5.42 11.12
N SER A 113 -2.88 -6.39 11.97
CA SER A 113 -4.20 -7.02 12.11
C SER A 113 -4.72 -6.91 13.54
N GLN A 114 -6.03 -7.06 13.72
CA GLN A 114 -6.69 -7.05 15.02
C GLN A 114 -6.47 -5.73 15.80
N ILE A 115 -6.52 -4.61 15.08
CA ILE A 115 -6.40 -3.27 15.65
C ILE A 115 -7.76 -2.89 16.25
N ILE A 116 -7.81 -2.77 17.58
CA ILE A 116 -9.02 -2.50 18.36
C ILE A 116 -9.17 -1.00 18.73
N SER A 117 -8.43 -0.12 18.05
CA SER A 117 -8.53 1.34 18.16
C SER A 117 -8.43 1.98 16.77
N THR A 118 -9.21 3.04 16.53
CA THR A 118 -9.15 3.79 15.27
C THR A 118 -7.99 4.78 15.21
N GLU A 119 -7.37 5.11 16.35
CA GLU A 119 -6.32 6.14 16.43
C GLU A 119 -5.07 5.81 15.59
N PRO A 120 -4.46 4.60 15.66
CA PRO A 120 -3.28 4.29 14.86
C PRO A 120 -3.58 4.34 13.36
N ILE A 121 -4.76 3.87 12.97
CA ILE A 121 -5.26 3.89 11.58
C ILE A 121 -5.38 5.34 11.09
N GLN A 122 -6.00 6.21 11.89
CA GLN A 122 -6.17 7.62 11.55
C GLN A 122 -4.82 8.32 11.36
N ARG A 123 -3.87 8.06 12.27
CA ARG A 123 -2.50 8.61 12.15
C ARG A 123 -1.80 8.14 10.88
N ALA A 124 -1.86 6.85 10.57
CA ALA A 124 -1.24 6.30 9.37
C ALA A 124 -1.87 6.85 8.09
N ALA A 125 -3.20 6.94 8.08
CA ALA A 125 -3.94 7.51 6.98
C ALA A 125 -3.57 9.00 6.77
N LEU A 126 -3.35 9.77 7.85
CA LEU A 126 -2.92 11.16 7.77
C LEU A 126 -1.53 11.30 7.13
N GLU A 127 -0.58 10.45 7.53
CA GLU A 127 0.77 10.46 6.97
C GLU A 127 0.79 10.12 5.47
N VAL A 128 0.01 9.13 5.02
CA VAL A 128 -0.09 8.83 3.58
C VAL A 128 -0.82 9.90 2.78
N VAL A 129 -1.81 10.59 3.38
CA VAL A 129 -2.48 11.74 2.75
C VAL A 129 -1.51 12.91 2.59
N LYS A 130 -0.66 13.19 3.58
CA LYS A 130 0.40 14.21 3.47
C LYS A 130 1.35 13.89 2.32
N LEU A 131 1.87 12.66 2.26
CA LEU A 131 2.72 12.22 1.14
C LEU A 131 2.00 12.33 -0.21
N ALA A 132 0.73 11.92 -0.29
CA ALA A 132 -0.05 12.04 -1.52
C ALA A 132 -0.19 13.50 -2.00
N ARG A 133 -0.39 14.44 -1.07
CA ARG A 133 -0.45 15.88 -1.35
C ARG A 133 0.92 16.40 -1.83
N GLU A 134 2.00 16.03 -1.16
CA GLU A 134 3.37 16.39 -1.59
C GLU A 134 3.69 15.89 -3.00
N LEU A 135 3.33 14.63 -3.30
CA LEU A 135 3.53 14.04 -4.63
C LEU A 135 2.70 14.76 -5.69
N ARG A 136 1.43 15.05 -5.41
CA ARG A 136 0.57 15.82 -6.30
C ARG A 136 1.15 17.20 -6.60
N ASP A 137 1.65 17.89 -5.59
CA ASP A 137 2.25 19.22 -5.73
C ASP A 137 3.57 19.17 -6.53
N SER A 138 4.24 18.00 -6.54
CA SER A 138 5.38 17.71 -7.43
C SER A 138 5.01 17.23 -8.85
N GLY A 139 3.71 17.17 -9.17
CA GLY A 139 3.20 16.75 -10.49
C GLY A 139 2.88 15.26 -10.64
N ILE A 140 3.02 14.46 -9.57
CA ILE A 140 2.71 13.02 -9.57
C ILE A 140 1.27 12.83 -9.07
N GLN A 141 0.34 12.60 -10.00
CA GLN A 141 -1.06 12.34 -9.69
C GLN A 141 -1.26 10.87 -9.35
N LEU A 142 -1.86 10.59 -8.19
CA LEU A 142 -2.22 9.24 -7.75
C LEU A 142 -3.72 9.03 -7.90
N GLU A 143 -4.11 7.83 -8.31
CA GLU A 143 -5.52 7.45 -8.49
C GLU A 143 -6.18 7.03 -7.17
N HIS A 144 -5.42 6.54 -6.20
CA HIS A 144 -5.96 6.05 -4.93
C HIS A 144 -4.96 6.11 -3.76
N ILE A 145 -5.52 6.08 -2.55
CA ILE A 145 -4.82 5.76 -1.31
C ILE A 145 -5.48 4.49 -0.76
N ASP A 146 -4.67 3.50 -0.41
CA ASP A 146 -5.10 2.25 0.19
C ASP A 146 -4.58 2.19 1.64
N VAL A 147 -5.51 2.29 2.60
CA VAL A 147 -5.21 2.24 4.05
C VAL A 147 -5.14 0.82 4.60
N GLY A 148 -5.24 -0.18 3.72
CA GLY A 148 -5.15 -1.60 4.06
C GLY A 148 -6.33 -2.09 4.91
N GLY A 149 -6.20 -3.32 5.39
CA GLY A 149 -7.10 -3.90 6.38
C GLY A 149 -6.61 -3.69 7.82
N GLY A 150 -7.15 -4.49 8.73
CA GLY A 150 -6.62 -4.62 10.09
C GLY A 150 -7.60 -4.26 11.20
N LEU A 151 -8.76 -3.69 10.88
CA LEU A 151 -9.83 -3.46 11.85
C LEU A 151 -10.18 -4.75 12.58
N GLY A 152 -10.05 -4.73 13.91
CA GLY A 152 -10.27 -5.92 14.74
C GLY A 152 -11.74 -6.27 14.91
N ILE A 153 -11.98 -7.53 15.23
CA ILE A 153 -13.29 -8.04 15.67
C ILE A 153 -13.26 -8.37 17.16
N SER A 154 -14.44 -8.48 17.78
CA SER A 154 -14.53 -8.93 19.17
C SER A 154 -14.51 -10.45 19.26
N TYR A 155 -13.50 -11.04 19.91
CA TYR A 155 -13.44 -12.49 20.16
C TYR A 155 -14.09 -12.89 21.50
N ASP A 156 -14.10 -11.97 22.47
CA ASP A 156 -14.51 -12.20 23.86
C ASP A 156 -15.77 -11.40 24.26
N GLY A 157 -16.36 -10.67 23.32
CA GLY A 157 -17.50 -9.78 23.57
C GLY A 157 -17.12 -8.37 24.00
N SER A 158 -15.82 -8.04 24.10
CA SER A 158 -15.36 -6.67 24.31
C SER A 158 -15.75 -5.73 23.16
N ARG A 159 -15.94 -4.44 23.46
CA ARG A 159 -16.21 -3.43 22.43
C ARG A 159 -14.98 -3.23 21.55
N VAL A 160 -15.18 -3.31 20.23
CA VAL A 160 -14.21 -2.92 19.20
C VAL A 160 -14.85 -1.88 18.26
N PRO A 161 -14.05 -1.11 17.50
CA PRO A 161 -14.61 -0.15 16.57
C PRO A 161 -15.41 -0.84 15.46
N THR A 162 -16.55 -0.27 15.13
CA THR A 162 -17.37 -0.67 13.99
C THR A 162 -16.76 -0.20 12.68
N ALA A 163 -17.20 -0.78 11.56
CA ALA A 163 -16.81 -0.32 10.22
C ALA A 163 -17.20 1.16 9.98
N ALA A 164 -18.29 1.62 10.58
CA ALA A 164 -18.73 3.01 10.48
C ALA A 164 -17.81 3.97 11.26
N GLU A 165 -17.42 3.60 12.49
CA GLU A 165 -16.44 4.37 13.28
C GLU A 165 -15.07 4.41 12.59
N TYR A 166 -14.63 3.29 12.00
CA TYR A 166 -13.44 3.24 11.17
C TYR A 166 -13.52 4.20 9.97
N ALA A 167 -14.60 4.14 9.20
CA ALA A 167 -14.78 4.99 8.03
C ALA A 167 -14.82 6.48 8.41
N ALA A 168 -15.51 6.83 9.49
CA ALA A 168 -15.55 8.20 10.00
C ALA A 168 -14.16 8.70 10.40
N ALA A 169 -13.35 7.88 11.08
CA ALA A 169 -12.00 8.23 11.47
C ALA A 169 -11.08 8.46 10.26
N VAL A 170 -11.18 7.62 9.22
CA VAL A 170 -10.39 7.75 7.98
C VAL A 170 -10.85 8.94 7.13
N LEU A 171 -12.15 9.23 7.07
CA LEU A 171 -12.65 10.37 6.28
C LEU A 171 -12.37 11.73 6.93
N ALA A 172 -12.20 11.79 8.24
CA ALA A 172 -11.94 13.04 8.97
C ALA A 172 -10.59 13.71 8.63
N ILE A 173 -9.70 13.03 7.93
CA ILE A 173 -8.33 13.49 7.60
C ILE A 173 -8.13 13.83 6.11
N VAL A 174 -9.09 13.49 5.25
CA VAL A 174 -9.03 13.72 3.79
C VAL A 174 -9.40 15.16 3.50
#